data_AF-A0A9X4LD60-F1
#
_entry.id   AF-A0A9X4LD60-F1
#
_cell.length_a   1.000
_cell.length_b   1.000
_cell.length_c   1.000
_cell.angle_alpha   90.00
_cell.angle_beta   90.00
_cell.angle_gamma   90.00
#
_symmetry.space_group_name_H-M   'P 1'
#
loop_
_entity.id
_entity.type
_entity.pdbx_description
1 polymer ?
#
loop_
_entity_poly.entity_id
_entity_poly.type
_entity_poly.pdbx_seq_one_letter_code
_entity_poly.pdbx_strand_id
1 'polypeptide(L)'
;MDSFSFQLDRLKQALGVKEDQEVASALGLSRAALSERKRRGSFPVDKLKVLAAQRPDEVNVDFVLNGPGIDSDVGRPVTQLVESKRGRFAPPLDAAHLSRVIESVQREASERGVELDTNGLAVVAGGVYNTQPVGAEPNQALVRAMLDVYLQTQAASRRAEAKGH
;
A
#
# COMPACT_ATOMS: atom_id res chain seq x y z
N MET A 1 23.31 3.55 8.08
CA MET A 1 22.32 2.46 7.93
C MET A 1 22.79 1.60 6.78
N ASP A 2 23.08 0.32 7.05
CA ASP A 2 23.82 -0.54 6.12
C ASP A 2 22.85 -1.31 5.22
N SER A 3 23.15 -1.39 3.91
CA SER A 3 22.35 -2.12 2.92
C SER A 3 22.07 -3.57 3.33
N PHE A 4 23.03 -4.19 4.03
CA PHE A 4 22.89 -5.54 4.56
C PHE A 4 21.74 -5.67 5.57
N SER A 5 21.58 -4.69 6.47
CA SER A 5 20.53 -4.72 7.48
C SER A 5 19.14 -4.64 6.85
N PHE A 6 18.98 -3.82 5.81
CA PHE A 6 17.73 -3.75 5.04
C PHE A 6 17.42 -5.06 4.30
N GLN A 7 18.42 -5.67 3.67
CA GLN A 7 18.24 -6.96 2.99
C GLN A 7 17.86 -8.07 3.97
N LEU A 8 18.48 -8.07 5.16
CA LEU A 8 18.19 -9.04 6.22
C LEU A 8 16.77 -8.86 6.78
N ASP A 9 16.35 -7.62 7.04
CA ASP A 9 14.99 -7.33 7.52
C ASP A 9 13.91 -7.68 6.49
N ARG A 10 14.20 -7.56 5.19
CA ARG A 10 13.29 -8.01 4.12
C ARG A 10 13.22 -9.53 4.05
N LEU A 11 14.35 -10.21 4.20
CA LEU A 11 14.38 -11.68 4.22
C LEU A 11 13.63 -12.24 5.45
N LYS A 12 13.75 -11.58 6.61
CA LYS A 12 12.92 -11.90 7.79
C LYS A 12 11.43 -11.80 7.50
N GLN A 13 11.01 -10.71 6.85
CA GLN A 13 9.61 -10.49 6.48
C GLN A 13 9.11 -11.56 5.50
N ALA A 14 9.91 -11.90 4.49
CA ALA A 14 9.57 -12.94 3.51
C ALA A 14 9.41 -14.33 4.18
N LEU A 15 10.27 -14.65 5.15
CA LEU A 15 10.23 -15.91 5.88
C LEU A 15 9.26 -15.90 7.08
N GLY A 16 8.68 -14.74 7.44
CA GLY A 16 7.82 -14.59 8.61
C GLY A 16 8.54 -14.75 9.96
N VAL A 17 9.87 -14.65 9.99
CA VAL A 17 10.71 -14.86 11.18
C VAL A 17 11.15 -13.54 11.80
N LYS A 18 11.45 -13.54 13.11
CA LYS A 18 11.90 -12.33 13.82
C LYS A 18 13.39 -12.34 14.13
N GLU A 19 13.97 -13.52 14.28
CA GLU A 19 15.34 -13.68 14.75
C GLU A 19 16.35 -13.84 13.60
N ASP A 20 17.51 -13.18 13.70
CA ASP A 20 18.64 -13.34 12.77
C ASP A 20 19.12 -14.79 12.70
N GLN A 21 18.96 -15.54 13.80
CA GLN A 21 19.34 -16.94 13.89
C GLN A 21 18.47 -17.83 12.99
N GLU A 22 17.18 -17.55 12.88
CA GLU A 22 16.27 -18.29 12.01
C GLU A 22 16.60 -18.03 10.54
N VAL A 23 16.94 -16.79 10.20
CA VAL A 23 17.43 -16.41 8.86
C VAL A 23 18.74 -17.11 8.52
N ALA A 24 19.68 -17.19 9.46
CA ALA A 24 20.93 -17.91 9.27
C ALA A 24 20.68 -19.38 8.94
N SER A 25 19.79 -20.03 9.71
CA SER A 25 19.38 -21.42 9.48
C SER A 25 18.71 -21.60 8.12
N ALA A 26 17.82 -20.69 7.73
CA ALA A 26 17.16 -20.73 6.42
C ALA A 26 18.15 -20.59 5.25
N LEU A 27 19.19 -19.78 5.40
CA LEU A 27 20.26 -19.64 4.40
C LEU A 27 21.31 -20.77 4.45
N GLY A 28 21.19 -21.72 5.38
CA GLY A 28 22.17 -22.78 5.60
C GLY A 28 23.52 -22.26 6.11
N LEU A 29 23.49 -21.18 6.92
CA LEU A 29 24.66 -20.54 7.52
C LEU A 29 24.60 -20.64 9.05
N SER A 30 25.76 -20.62 9.70
CA SER A 30 25.81 -20.43 11.15
C SER A 30 25.59 -18.95 11.52
N ARG A 31 25.10 -18.69 12.73
CA ARG A 31 24.93 -17.33 13.27
C ARG A 31 26.23 -16.51 13.21
N ALA A 32 27.37 -17.15 13.49
CA ALA A 32 28.69 -16.51 13.40
C ALA A 32 29.07 -16.15 11.96
N ALA A 33 28.76 -17.02 10.98
CA ALA A 33 29.02 -16.75 9.57
C ALA A 33 28.15 -15.61 9.02
N LEU A 34 26.89 -15.50 9.47
CA LEU A 34 26.02 -14.37 9.12
C LEU A 34 26.52 -13.06 9.74
N SER A 35 26.97 -13.09 11.00
CA SER A 35 27.52 -11.92 11.71
C SER A 35 28.80 -11.39 11.06
N GLU A 36 29.73 -12.28 10.66
CA GLU A 36 30.96 -11.87 9.98
C GLU A 36 30.67 -11.26 8.59
N ARG A 37 29.67 -11.78 7.89
CA ARG A 37 29.20 -11.20 6.62
C ARG A 37 28.52 -9.85 6.79
N LYS A 38 27.73 -9.68 7.86
CA LYS A 38 27.15 -8.40 8.28
C LYS A 38 28.23 -7.36 8.53
N ARG A 39 29.30 -7.73 9.25
CA ARG A 39 30.47 -6.88 9.52
C ARG A 39 31.20 -6.45 8.24
N ARG A 40 31.25 -7.33 7.24
CA ARG A 40 31.88 -7.08 5.93
C ARG A 40 30.94 -6.41 4.92
N GLY A 41 29.66 -6.25 5.22
CA GLY A 41 28.66 -5.71 4.31
C GLY A 41 28.38 -6.57 3.07
N SER A 42 28.68 -7.87 3.11
CA SER A 42 28.55 -8.77 1.95
C SER A 42 27.39 -9.75 2.13
N PHE A 43 26.30 -9.52 1.38
CA PHE A 43 25.10 -10.35 1.46
C PHE A 43 25.28 -11.68 0.69
N PRO A 44 24.87 -12.83 1.26
CA PRO A 44 25.06 -14.14 0.62
C PRO A 44 24.00 -14.40 -0.47
N VAL A 45 24.14 -13.71 -1.60
CA VAL A 45 23.23 -13.80 -2.76
C VAL A 45 23.06 -15.23 -3.27
N ASP A 46 24.15 -16.01 -3.33
CA ASP A 46 24.09 -17.39 -3.80
C ASP A 46 23.22 -18.28 -2.91
N LYS A 47 23.31 -18.07 -1.58
CA LYS A 47 22.49 -18.82 -0.60
C LYS A 47 21.03 -18.39 -0.65
N LEU A 48 20.77 -17.10 -0.86
CA LEU A 48 19.41 -16.58 -1.07
C LEU A 48 18.76 -17.20 -2.31
N LYS A 49 19.49 -17.30 -3.42
CA LYS A 49 19.00 -17.93 -4.65
C LYS A 49 18.68 -19.42 -4.46
N VAL A 50 19.53 -20.14 -3.72
CA VAL A 50 19.26 -21.55 -3.37
C VAL A 50 18.00 -21.67 -2.50
N LEU A 51 17.82 -20.80 -1.51
CA LEU A 51 16.63 -20.79 -0.67
C LEU A 51 15.36 -20.46 -1.48
N ALA A 52 15.44 -19.48 -2.38
CA ALA A 52 14.33 -19.13 -3.28
C ALA A 52 14.01 -20.25 -4.27
N ALA A 53 15.00 -21.03 -4.72
CA ALA A 53 14.74 -22.21 -5.54
C ALA A 53 14.04 -23.33 -4.76
N GLN A 54 14.27 -23.45 -3.45
CA GLN A 54 13.59 -24.42 -2.59
C GLN A 54 12.20 -23.96 -2.16
N ARG A 55 11.98 -22.64 -2.06
CA ARG A 55 10.72 -22.02 -1.63
C ARG A 55 10.35 -20.81 -2.49
N PRO A 56 10.02 -21.04 -3.78
CA PRO A 56 9.75 -19.94 -4.72
C PRO A 56 8.51 -19.13 -4.35
N ASP A 57 7.54 -19.74 -3.65
CA ASP A 57 6.31 -19.09 -3.22
C ASP A 57 6.48 -18.20 -1.98
N GLU A 58 7.56 -18.40 -1.21
CA GLU A 58 7.83 -17.67 0.05
C GLU A 58 8.94 -16.63 -0.10
N VAL A 59 9.93 -16.84 -0.98
CA VAL A 59 11.14 -16.02 -1.04
C VAL A 59 11.39 -15.49 -2.46
N ASN A 60 11.19 -14.17 -2.61
CA ASN A 60 11.55 -13.45 -3.84
C ASN A 60 12.95 -12.82 -3.70
N VAL A 61 13.90 -13.28 -4.53
CA VAL A 61 15.30 -12.82 -4.51
C VAL A 61 15.42 -11.34 -4.81
N ASP A 62 14.64 -10.84 -5.77
CA ASP A 62 14.65 -9.44 -6.19
C ASP A 62 14.19 -8.58 -5.01
N PHE A 63 13.02 -8.88 -4.44
CA PHE A 63 12.50 -8.17 -3.28
C PHE A 63 13.50 -8.11 -2.10
N VAL A 64 14.24 -9.18 -1.83
CA VAL A 64 15.21 -9.20 -0.72
C VAL A 64 16.42 -8.30 -1.02
N LEU A 65 17.03 -8.43 -2.20
CA LEU A 65 18.25 -7.70 -2.56
C LEU A 65 18.00 -6.22 -2.82
N ASN A 66 16.89 -5.94 -3.47
CA ASN A 66 16.59 -4.68 -4.11
C ASN A 66 15.48 -3.91 -3.38
N GLY A 67 14.61 -4.62 -2.65
CA GLY A 67 13.42 -4.03 -2.03
C GLY A 67 12.27 -3.89 -3.04
N PRO A 68 11.11 -3.42 -2.59
CA PRO A 68 9.90 -3.32 -3.42
C PRO A 68 9.93 -2.22 -4.50
N GLY A 69 11.09 -1.91 -5.10
CA GLY A 69 11.14 -0.79 -6.04
C GLY A 69 12.45 -0.51 -6.75
N ILE A 70 13.23 -1.52 -7.13
CA ILE A 70 14.04 -1.36 -8.34
C ILE A 70 13.65 -2.43 -9.35
N ASP A 71 12.61 -2.12 -10.12
CA ASP A 71 12.56 -2.63 -11.48
C ASP A 71 13.91 -2.27 -12.12
N SER A 72 14.74 -3.28 -12.34
CA SER A 72 16.10 -3.09 -12.87
C SER A 72 16.10 -2.59 -14.32
N ASP A 73 14.92 -2.35 -14.89
CA ASP A 73 14.72 -1.95 -16.27
C ASP A 73 14.47 -0.45 -16.49
N VAL A 74 14.27 0.37 -15.44
CA VAL A 74 14.02 1.81 -15.65
C VAL A 74 14.68 2.69 -14.59
N GLY A 75 15.88 3.19 -14.89
CA GLY A 75 16.60 4.17 -14.07
C GLY A 75 15.97 5.56 -14.09
N ARG A 76 14.94 5.83 -13.26
CA ARG A 76 14.45 7.20 -12.98
C ARG A 76 14.21 7.46 -11.49
N PRO A 77 14.50 8.68 -10.99
CA PRO A 77 14.45 9.00 -9.57
C PRO A 77 13.02 9.10 -9.03
N VAL A 78 12.85 8.52 -7.84
CA VAL A 78 11.58 8.38 -7.11
C VAL A 78 11.22 9.70 -6.43
N THR A 79 10.41 10.52 -7.09
CA THR A 79 9.66 11.62 -6.44
C THR A 79 8.19 11.26 -6.21
N GLN A 80 7.78 10.02 -6.51
CA GLN A 80 6.40 9.56 -6.38
C GLN A 80 6.38 8.20 -5.67
N LEU A 81 6.51 8.20 -4.35
CA LEU A 81 6.11 7.03 -3.56
C LEU A 81 5.70 7.43 -2.14
N VAL A 82 4.66 8.27 -2.05
CA VAL A 82 3.86 8.42 -0.83
C VAL A 82 2.58 7.61 -1.00
N GLU A 83 2.67 6.34 -1.40
CA GLU A 83 1.46 5.52 -1.59
C GLU A 83 1.82 4.04 -1.75
N SER A 84 2.23 3.37 -0.67
CA SER A 84 2.30 1.91 -0.66
C SER A 84 2.13 1.35 0.75
N LYS A 85 1.05 1.79 1.41
CA LYS A 85 0.33 0.94 2.37
C LYS A 85 -0.99 0.56 1.71
N ARG A 86 -1.02 -0.62 1.09
CA ARG A 86 -2.09 -1.63 1.13
C ARG A 86 -2.00 -2.53 -0.11
N GLY A 87 -1.47 -3.73 0.13
CA GLY A 87 -1.48 -4.81 -0.84
C GLY A 87 -2.91 -5.23 -1.19
N ARG A 88 -3.19 -5.13 -2.49
CA ARG A 88 -4.00 -5.99 -3.35
C ARG A 88 -4.30 -5.11 -4.55
N PHE A 89 -3.72 -5.47 -5.70
CA PHE A 89 -3.93 -4.85 -7.01
C PHE A 89 -5.25 -4.08 -7.10
N ALA A 90 -5.22 -2.79 -6.75
CA ALA A 90 -6.21 -1.87 -7.28
C ALA A 90 -5.86 -1.77 -8.77
N PRO A 91 -6.84 -1.86 -9.68
CA PRO A 91 -6.58 -1.48 -11.06
C PRO A 91 -5.88 -0.11 -11.05
N PRO A 92 -4.91 0.12 -11.95
CA PRO A 92 -4.19 1.39 -12.00
C PRO A 92 -5.21 2.51 -11.92
N LEU A 93 -4.98 3.43 -10.98
CA LEU A 93 -5.91 4.53 -10.70
C LEU A 93 -6.24 5.23 -12.02
N ASP A 94 -7.48 5.11 -12.48
CA ASP A 94 -7.90 5.75 -13.72
C ASP A 94 -8.23 7.20 -13.38
N ALA A 95 -7.26 8.08 -13.65
CA ALA A 95 -7.37 9.50 -13.38
C ALA A 95 -8.57 10.14 -14.10
N ALA A 96 -8.94 9.65 -15.29
CA ALA A 96 -10.09 10.16 -16.04
C ALA A 96 -11.41 9.71 -15.44
N HIS A 97 -11.50 8.46 -14.96
CA HIS A 97 -12.67 7.99 -14.22
C HIS A 97 -12.81 8.70 -12.87
N LEU A 98 -11.71 8.84 -12.11
CA LEU A 98 -11.71 9.52 -10.82
C LEU A 98 -12.12 11.00 -10.97
N SER A 99 -11.64 11.70 -11.99
CA SER A 99 -12.03 13.09 -12.24
C SER A 99 -13.53 13.22 -12.50
N ARG A 100 -14.10 12.33 -13.33
CA ARG A 100 -15.56 12.29 -13.57
C ARG A 100 -16.35 12.02 -12.29
N VAL A 101 -15.88 11.10 -11.45
CA VAL A 101 -16.53 10.79 -10.16
C VAL A 101 -16.48 12.01 -9.23
N ILE A 102 -15.32 12.67 -9.11
CA ILE A 102 -15.15 13.87 -8.27
C ILE A 102 -16.09 14.99 -8.74
N GLU A 103 -16.11 15.27 -10.04
CA GLU A 103 -17.00 16.29 -10.62
C GLU A 103 -18.48 15.97 -10.37
N SER A 104 -18.87 14.70 -10.47
CA SER A 104 -20.24 14.27 -10.20
C SER A 104 -20.62 14.47 -8.73
N VAL A 105 -19.71 14.14 -7.80
CA VAL A 105 -19.94 14.31 -6.36
C VAL A 105 -20.04 15.80 -6.01
N GLN A 106 -19.13 16.63 -6.54
CA GLN A 106 -19.15 18.08 -6.31
C GLN A 106 -20.43 18.72 -6.86
N ARG A 107 -20.88 18.30 -8.04
CA ARG A 107 -22.12 18.79 -8.65
C ARG A 107 -23.33 18.45 -7.79
N GLU A 108 -23.49 17.19 -7.39
CA GLU A 108 -24.62 16.77 -6.55
C GLU A 108 -24.58 17.45 -5.16
N ALA A 109 -23.40 17.62 -4.57
CA ALA A 109 -23.26 18.36 -3.32
C ALA A 109 -23.67 19.83 -3.48
N SER A 110 -23.24 20.47 -4.57
CA SER A 110 -23.59 21.86 -4.88
C SER A 110 -25.09 22.03 -5.15
N GLU A 111 -25.72 21.11 -5.89
CA GLU A 111 -27.17 21.10 -6.14
C GLU A 111 -27.98 20.98 -4.85
N ARG A 112 -27.41 20.33 -3.82
CA ARG A 112 -28.01 20.18 -2.49
C ARG A 112 -27.65 21.31 -1.52
N GLY A 113 -26.85 22.28 -1.94
CA GLY A 113 -26.34 23.35 -1.07
C GLY A 113 -25.42 22.84 0.04
N VAL A 114 -24.75 21.70 -0.18
CA VAL A 114 -23.82 21.08 0.76
C VAL A 114 -22.40 21.39 0.32
N GLU A 115 -21.63 22.01 1.21
CA GLU A 115 -20.20 22.21 1.00
C GLU A 115 -19.42 21.02 1.58
N LEU A 116 -18.69 20.32 0.72
CA LEU A 116 -17.78 19.24 1.12
C LEU A 116 -16.37 19.79 1.23
N ASP A 117 -15.74 19.56 2.38
CA ASP A 117 -14.31 19.76 2.55
C ASP A 117 -13.52 18.68 1.79
N THR A 118 -12.19 18.85 1.67
CA THR A 118 -11.31 17.92 0.96
C THR A 118 -11.47 16.47 1.45
N ASN A 119 -11.67 16.29 2.75
CA ASN A 119 -11.85 14.98 3.36
C ASN A 119 -13.21 14.37 3.00
N GLY A 120 -14.30 15.13 3.10
CA GLY A 120 -15.63 14.66 2.73
C GLY A 120 -15.72 14.29 1.25
N LEU A 121 -15.12 15.10 0.39
CA LEU A 121 -15.03 14.81 -1.03
C LEU A 121 -14.26 13.51 -1.30
N ALA A 122 -13.10 13.32 -0.66
CA ALA A 122 -12.30 12.10 -0.82
C ALA A 122 -13.04 10.85 -0.34
N VAL A 123 -13.77 10.92 0.77
CA VAL A 123 -14.57 9.81 1.31
C VAL A 123 -15.68 9.41 0.35
N VAL A 124 -16.47 10.38 -0.12
CA VAL A 124 -17.62 10.11 -1.00
C VAL A 124 -17.14 9.66 -2.38
N ALA A 125 -16.19 10.38 -2.99
CA ALA A 125 -15.66 10.02 -4.31
C ALA A 125 -14.94 8.67 -4.30
N GLY A 126 -14.17 8.37 -3.24
CA GLY A 126 -13.54 7.07 -3.06
C GLY A 126 -14.55 5.93 -2.92
N GLY A 127 -15.65 6.16 -2.19
CA GLY A 127 -16.75 5.19 -2.07
C GLY A 127 -17.41 4.88 -3.42
N VAL A 128 -17.70 5.90 -4.21
CA VAL A 128 -18.27 5.75 -5.56
C VAL A 128 -17.29 5.04 -6.50
N TYR A 129 -16.04 5.50 -6.56
CA TYR A 129 -14.98 4.94 -7.42
C TYR A 129 -14.76 3.44 -7.14
N ASN A 130 -14.70 3.03 -5.88
CA ASN A 130 -14.46 1.63 -5.52
C ASN A 130 -15.66 0.72 -5.75
N THR A 131 -16.87 1.28 -5.92
CA THR A 131 -18.11 0.51 -6.10
C THR A 131 -18.47 0.33 -7.57
N GLN A 132 -17.89 1.14 -8.47
CA GLN A 132 -18.16 1.08 -9.90
C GLN A 132 -17.01 0.44 -10.68
N PRO A 133 -17.31 -0.23 -11.81
CA PRO A 133 -16.27 -0.69 -12.71
C PRO A 133 -15.52 0.50 -13.31
N VAL A 134 -14.19 0.37 -13.38
CA VAL A 134 -13.30 1.39 -13.95
C VAL A 134 -13.73 1.72 -15.38
N GLY A 135 -13.78 3.03 -15.69
CA GLY A 135 -14.15 3.53 -17.01
C GLY A 135 -15.66 3.76 -17.22
N ALA A 136 -16.51 3.22 -16.34
CA ALA A 136 -17.96 3.46 -16.40
C ALA A 136 -18.32 4.92 -16.09
N GLU A 137 -19.49 5.35 -16.56
CA GLU A 137 -20.05 6.64 -16.17
C GLU A 137 -20.46 6.64 -14.69
N PRO A 138 -20.25 7.75 -13.96
CA PRO A 138 -20.67 7.87 -12.58
C PRO A 138 -22.18 7.62 -12.43
N ASN A 139 -22.54 6.65 -11.58
CA ASN A 139 -23.94 6.35 -11.33
C ASN A 139 -24.50 7.39 -10.33
N GLN A 140 -25.38 8.27 -10.81
CA GLN A 140 -25.94 9.33 -9.99
C GLN A 140 -26.70 8.83 -8.77
N ALA A 141 -27.39 7.68 -8.86
CA ALA A 141 -28.08 7.10 -7.71
C ALA A 141 -27.08 6.66 -6.61
N LEU A 142 -25.92 6.14 -7.02
CA LEU A 142 -24.86 5.75 -6.10
C LEU A 142 -24.17 6.97 -5.47
N VAL A 143 -23.89 8.01 -6.27
CA VAL A 143 -23.33 9.28 -5.77
C VAL A 143 -24.23 9.86 -4.67
N ARG A 144 -25.54 9.91 -4.92
CA ARG A 144 -26.55 10.34 -3.95
C ARG A 144 -26.53 9.51 -2.68
N ALA A 145 -26.56 8.18 -2.81
CA ALA A 145 -26.56 7.28 -1.68
C ALA A 145 -25.29 7.43 -0.82
N MET A 146 -24.12 7.54 -1.45
CA MET A 146 -22.84 7.74 -0.73
C MET A 146 -22.80 9.09 0.00
N LEU A 147 -23.31 10.15 -0.63
CA LEU A 147 -23.41 11.46 0.00
C LEU A 147 -24.36 11.46 1.19
N ASP A 148 -25.51 10.79 1.09
CA ASP A 148 -26.47 10.66 2.19
C ASP A 148 -25.87 9.93 3.39
N VAL A 149 -25.16 8.82 3.17
CA VAL A 149 -24.46 8.08 4.23
C VAL A 149 -23.41 8.95 4.91
N TYR A 150 -22.64 9.72 4.15
CA TYR A 150 -21.64 10.62 4.70
C TYR A 150 -22.27 11.69 5.61
N LEU A 151 -23.34 12.34 5.14
CA LEU A 151 -24.02 13.39 5.90
C LEU A 151 -24.72 12.86 7.16
N GLN A 152 -25.31 11.67 7.09
CA GLN A 152 -25.89 11.00 8.26
C GLN A 152 -24.82 10.69 9.31
N THR A 153 -23.65 10.23 8.86
CA THR A 153 -22.52 9.91 9.75
C THR A 153 -21.99 11.17 10.44
N GLN A 154 -21.81 12.27 9.69
CA GLN A 154 -21.42 13.57 10.23
C GLN A 154 -22.43 14.09 11.27
N ALA A 155 -23.73 13.99 10.97
CA ALA A 155 -24.79 14.38 11.90
C ALA A 155 -24.79 13.52 13.18
N ALA A 156 -24.53 12.22 13.06
CA ALA A 156 -24.42 11.31 14.21
C ALA A 156 -23.22 11.65 15.10
N SER A 157 -22.05 11.92 14.52
CA SER A 157 -20.85 12.33 15.25
C SER A 157 -21.08 13.63 16.03
N ARG A 158 -21.65 14.67 15.38
CA ARG A 158 -21.96 15.94 16.05
C ARG A 158 -22.94 15.78 17.22
N ARG A 159 -23.93 14.87 17.09
CA ARG A 159 -24.88 14.57 18.17
C ARG A 159 -24.22 13.80 19.33
N ALA A 160 -23.26 12.94 19.05
CA ALA A 160 -22.51 12.21 20.07
C ALA A 160 -21.61 13.17 20.87
N GLU A 161 -20.93 14.09 20.19
CA GLU A 161 -20.13 15.14 20.81
C GLU A 161 -20.97 16.07 21.70
N ALA A 162 -22.16 16.46 21.24
CA ALA A 162 -23.07 17.32 22.00
C ALA A 162 -23.70 16.66 23.24
N LYS A 163 -23.72 15.32 23.32
CA LYS A 163 -24.24 14.58 24.50
C LYS A 163 -23.16 14.22 25.52
N GLY A 164 -21.89 14.42 25.18
CA GLY A 164 -20.74 14.12 26.03
C GLY A 164 -20.19 15.34 26.79
N HIS A 165 -20.96 16.42 26.92
CA HIS A 165 -20.63 17.61 27.71
C HIS A 165 -21.69 17.84 28.78
#